data_AF-A0A357CAX4-F1
#
_entry.id   AF-A0A357CAX4-F1
#
_cell.length_a   1.000
_cell.length_b   1.000
_cell.length_c   1.000
_cell.angle_alpha   90.00
_cell.angle_beta   90.00
_cell.angle_gamma   90.00
#
_symmetry.space_group_name_H-M   'P 1'
#
loop_
_entity.id
_entity.type
_entity.pdbx_description
1 polymer ?
#
loop_
_entity_poly.entity_id
_entity_poly.type
_entity_poly.pdbx_seq_one_letter_code
_entity_poly.pdbx_strand_id
1 'polypeptide(L)'
;MYWSMPPWVEVYDELTVGDWLYLKINVDMRFDAGKIAQNSGSIFPVYLLESSTPREGFITAGNGHFSLTAGRLQSGIGYGYFGNTVLNGKANYLDQIQFTASSDKFKFFYLYGTSFPWLTPEEKTIQQTPWEFSPEHDQYSDPYKTFTYHRLEYRPFPWLLVGAAEGNMLGGVKPDLQCLLPFNIWHNTYAYGYKNVMGSVDVSAVPFKGLHLFGEFMLDDYRLPREGGSQKPNAFAWQLGARYILPVSGDNWRHMIGLEYTHVDPWTYNHFYPYQMFYQRQPYSSSIRDWYMDFCMGYTYGPDLDHYGVYYRTLSKAGVQASLSYFHMIQGEVELGACNDPDCTDATPHPWYSHNDDLQPVDGHIGTVEIYNTVSLDLLWPVWRSFSVIASGSYSHVQNYSHIAGETGNLYTALIGLQYRF
;
A
#
# COMPACT_ATOMS: atom_id res chain seq x y z
N MET A 1 -1.05 10.89 4.87
CA MET A 1 0.09 11.62 5.45
C MET A 1 0.42 11.18 6.90
N TYR A 2 -0.54 10.72 7.70
CA TYR A 2 -0.30 10.28 9.09
C TYR A 2 0.46 8.92 9.20
N TRP A 3 0.22 7.97 8.30
CA TRP A 3 0.79 6.61 8.35
C TRP A 3 2.32 6.52 8.13
N SER A 4 2.89 7.55 7.51
CA SER A 4 4.31 7.69 7.19
C SER A 4 5.11 8.41 8.29
N MET A 5 4.47 8.83 9.40
CA MET A 5 5.16 9.52 10.48
C MET A 5 6.20 8.62 11.15
N PRO A 6 7.51 8.99 11.18
CA PRO A 6 8.52 8.20 11.87
C PRO A 6 8.24 8.07 13.37
N PRO A 7 8.73 7.01 14.02
CA PRO A 7 8.62 6.87 15.47
C PRO A 7 9.47 7.90 16.21
N TRP A 8 9.01 8.29 17.41
CA TRP A 8 9.81 9.16 18.29
C TRP A 8 10.81 8.35 19.11
N VAL A 9 10.44 7.10 19.44
CA VAL A 9 11.32 6.07 20.00
C VAL A 9 11.16 4.81 19.18
N GLU A 10 12.27 4.27 18.70
CA GLU A 10 12.33 3.01 17.98
C GLU A 10 13.39 2.13 18.65
N VAL A 11 12.99 0.94 19.06
CA VAL A 11 13.88 -0.09 19.58
C VAL A 11 13.70 -1.32 18.71
N TYR A 12 14.78 -1.80 18.12
CA TYR A 12 14.75 -3.05 17.38
C TYR A 12 15.93 -3.92 17.73
N ASP A 13 15.74 -5.21 17.53
CA ASP A 13 16.77 -6.24 17.68
C ASP A 13 16.66 -7.21 16.50
N GLU A 14 17.79 -7.80 16.15
CA GLU A 14 17.89 -8.81 15.11
C GLU A 14 18.77 -9.96 15.54
N LEU A 15 18.29 -11.18 15.32
CA LEU A 15 19.00 -12.40 15.67
C LEU A 15 19.18 -13.25 14.41
N THR A 16 20.43 -13.61 14.15
CA THR A 16 20.78 -14.57 13.10
C THR A 16 21.31 -15.83 13.75
N VAL A 17 20.75 -17.00 13.40
CA VAL A 17 21.18 -18.31 13.90
C VAL A 17 21.68 -19.15 12.73
N GLY A 18 23.02 -19.23 12.60
CA GLY A 18 23.65 -19.82 11.42
C GLY A 18 23.27 -19.08 10.13
N ASP A 19 23.32 -19.76 9.00
CA ASP A 19 23.06 -19.16 7.68
C ASP A 19 21.61 -19.37 7.19
N TRP A 20 20.71 -19.85 8.06
CA TRP A 20 19.38 -20.32 7.64
C TRP A 20 18.21 -19.68 8.40
N LEU A 21 18.46 -18.97 9.49
CA LEU A 21 17.42 -18.37 10.33
C LEU A 21 17.74 -16.92 10.68
N TYR A 22 16.79 -16.04 10.41
CA TYR A 22 16.82 -14.62 10.77
C TYR A 22 15.54 -14.25 11.50
N LEU A 23 15.67 -13.47 12.57
CA LEU A 23 14.56 -12.90 13.33
C LEU A 23 14.77 -11.40 13.44
N LYS A 24 13.69 -10.65 13.33
CA LYS A 24 13.67 -9.21 13.57
C LYS A 24 12.47 -8.88 14.41
N ILE A 25 12.65 -7.99 15.38
CA ILE A 25 11.56 -7.32 16.07
C ILE A 25 11.85 -5.83 16.14
N ASN A 26 10.84 -5.03 15.82
CA ASN A 26 10.86 -3.58 15.90
C ASN A 26 9.67 -3.12 16.73
N VAL A 27 9.98 -2.61 17.91
CA VAL A 27 9.04 -1.99 18.83
C VAL A 27 9.23 -0.50 18.70
N ASP A 28 8.21 0.17 18.21
CA ASP A 28 8.23 1.61 18.07
C ASP A 28 7.08 2.25 18.85
N MET A 29 7.32 3.49 19.28
CA MET A 29 6.32 4.36 19.83
C MET A 29 6.14 5.52 18.85
N ARG A 30 4.89 5.79 18.47
CA ARG A 30 4.48 6.88 17.59
C ARG A 30 3.45 7.76 18.30
N PHE A 31 3.16 8.91 17.70
CA PHE A 31 2.06 9.76 18.16
C PHE A 31 0.72 9.04 17.93
N ASP A 32 -0.25 9.25 18.82
CA ASP A 32 -1.62 8.77 18.65
C ASP A 32 -2.32 9.55 17.51
N ALA A 33 -2.77 8.82 16.48
CA ALA A 33 -3.52 9.32 15.32
C ALA A 33 -4.68 10.21 15.74
N GLY A 34 -5.38 9.74 16.77
CA GLY A 34 -6.62 10.33 17.22
C GLY A 34 -6.44 11.71 17.85
N LYS A 35 -5.24 12.03 18.35
CA LYS A 35 -4.97 13.33 19.00
C LYS A 35 -4.32 14.35 18.08
N ILE A 36 -3.66 13.93 16.98
CA ILE A 36 -3.10 14.87 15.98
C ILE A 36 -4.21 15.45 15.09
N ALA A 37 -5.31 14.72 14.91
CA ALA A 37 -6.44 15.21 14.13
C ALA A 37 -7.23 16.34 14.84
N GLN A 38 -6.91 16.62 16.10
CA GLN A 38 -7.27 17.88 16.76
C GLN A 38 -6.21 18.93 16.45
N ASN A 39 -6.63 20.19 16.23
CA ASN A 39 -5.82 21.41 16.32
C ASN A 39 -5.09 21.49 17.69
N SER A 40 -4.12 20.62 17.91
CA SER A 40 -3.41 20.48 19.16
C SER A 40 -2.16 21.34 19.06
N GLY A 41 -2.27 22.56 19.59
CA GLY A 41 -1.11 23.41 19.92
C GLY A 41 -0.25 22.83 21.06
N SER A 42 -0.31 21.52 21.30
CA SER A 42 0.41 20.86 22.38
C SER A 42 1.79 20.45 21.91
N ILE A 43 2.80 21.15 22.45
CA ILE A 43 4.23 20.86 22.32
C ILE A 43 4.65 19.54 23.01
N PHE A 44 3.72 18.88 23.73
CA PHE A 44 3.92 17.58 24.37
C PHE A 44 2.67 16.69 24.17
N PRO A 45 2.77 15.57 23.45
CA PRO A 45 1.66 14.64 23.26
C PRO A 45 1.42 13.81 24.53
N VAL A 46 0.20 13.35 24.72
CA VAL A 46 -0.10 12.29 25.70
C VAL A 46 0.22 10.96 25.05
N TYR A 47 1.25 10.28 25.57
CA TYR A 47 1.77 9.02 25.05
C TYR A 47 0.90 7.85 25.48
N LEU A 48 0.42 7.07 24.51
CA LEU A 48 -0.16 5.77 24.76
C LEU A 48 0.61 4.74 23.93
N LEU A 49 0.91 3.59 24.52
CA LEU A 49 1.30 2.41 23.77
C LEU A 49 0.12 2.08 22.86
N GLU A 50 0.27 2.33 21.56
CA GLU A 50 -0.69 1.95 20.55
C GLU A 50 -0.77 0.41 20.52
N SER A 51 -1.97 -0.17 20.48
CA SER A 51 -2.14 -1.63 20.43
C SER A 51 -1.58 -2.29 19.16
N SER A 52 -1.09 -1.50 18.20
CA SER A 52 -0.51 -1.96 16.95
C SER A 52 0.95 -2.45 17.09
N THR A 53 1.57 -2.30 18.26
CA THR A 53 2.95 -2.74 18.53
C THR A 53 3.05 -4.28 18.64
N PRO A 54 4.09 -4.93 18.06
CA PRO A 54 5.13 -4.34 17.21
C PRO A 54 4.59 -4.00 15.82
N ARG A 55 5.14 -2.95 15.19
CA ARG A 55 4.80 -2.59 13.80
C ARG A 55 5.50 -3.48 12.79
N GLU A 56 6.67 -4.00 13.15
CA GLU A 56 7.39 -5.00 12.37
C GLU A 56 7.98 -6.04 13.32
N GLY A 57 7.78 -7.31 12.99
CA GLY A 57 8.27 -8.43 13.78
C GLY A 57 8.04 -9.71 13.00
N PHE A 58 9.12 -10.38 12.61
CA PHE A 58 9.03 -11.56 11.76
C PHE A 58 10.21 -12.52 11.96
N ILE A 59 9.97 -13.75 11.53
CA ILE A 59 10.97 -14.81 11.42
C ILE A 59 11.08 -15.22 9.95
N THR A 60 12.31 -15.39 9.48
CA THR A 60 12.62 -15.91 8.16
C THR A 60 13.51 -17.13 8.29
N ALA A 61 13.05 -18.26 7.75
CA ALA A 61 13.84 -19.48 7.62
C ALA A 61 14.08 -19.77 6.13
N GLY A 62 15.30 -20.12 5.75
CA GLY A 62 15.60 -20.34 4.34
C GLY A 62 17.07 -20.59 4.04
N ASN A 63 17.41 -20.43 2.78
CA ASN A 63 18.78 -20.40 2.29
C ASN A 63 18.87 -19.42 1.09
N GLY A 64 19.98 -19.41 0.36
CA GLY A 64 20.13 -18.55 -0.82
C GLY A 64 19.17 -18.82 -1.99
N HIS A 65 18.36 -19.89 -1.92
CA HIS A 65 17.42 -20.32 -2.98
C HIS A 65 15.96 -20.28 -2.57
N PHE A 66 15.63 -20.37 -1.29
CA PHE A 66 14.25 -20.24 -0.83
C PHE A 66 14.18 -19.59 0.54
N SER A 67 13.06 -18.96 0.83
CA SER A 67 12.76 -18.43 2.17
C SER A 67 11.28 -18.56 2.49
N LEU A 68 11.01 -18.91 3.74
CA LEU A 68 9.71 -18.81 4.38
C LEU A 68 9.79 -17.72 5.44
N THR A 69 9.00 -16.66 5.28
CA THR A 69 8.91 -15.55 6.23
C THR A 69 7.53 -15.55 6.85
N ALA A 70 7.41 -15.38 8.16
CA ALA A 70 6.14 -15.26 8.84
C ALA A 70 6.19 -14.16 9.89
N GLY A 71 5.14 -13.34 9.94
CA GLY A 71 4.99 -12.28 10.92
C GLY A 71 4.42 -11.02 10.30
N ARG A 72 4.77 -9.90 10.93
CA ARG A 72 4.35 -8.56 10.55
C ARG A 72 5.49 -7.83 9.87
N LEU A 73 5.32 -7.49 8.61
CA LEU A 73 6.33 -6.79 7.82
C LEU A 73 5.71 -6.08 6.62
N GLN A 74 6.42 -5.11 6.05
CA GLN A 74 6.02 -4.47 4.80
C GLN A 74 6.26 -5.42 3.62
N SER A 75 5.42 -5.34 2.60
CA SER A 75 5.56 -6.12 1.38
C SER A 75 4.97 -5.38 0.21
N GLY A 76 5.61 -5.54 -0.95
CA GLY A 76 5.15 -4.92 -2.17
C GLY A 76 5.60 -5.70 -3.39
N ILE A 77 4.85 -5.53 -4.47
CA ILE A 77 5.18 -6.01 -5.81
C ILE A 77 5.35 -4.77 -6.67
N GLY A 78 6.48 -4.66 -7.36
CA GLY A 78 6.80 -3.52 -8.22
C GLY A 78 7.96 -2.66 -7.71
N TYR A 79 8.26 -1.59 -8.43
CA TYR A 79 9.49 -0.79 -8.23
C TYR A 79 9.25 0.69 -7.87
N GLY A 80 8.00 1.09 -7.72
CA GLY A 80 7.62 2.48 -7.47
C GLY A 80 8.10 3.04 -6.14
N TYR A 81 8.43 4.33 -6.15
CA TYR A 81 8.80 5.14 -5.01
C TYR A 81 7.57 5.68 -4.29
N PHE A 82 6.51 6.05 -5.01
CA PHE A 82 5.27 6.57 -4.40
C PHE A 82 4.24 5.50 -4.07
N GLY A 83 4.37 4.30 -4.65
CA GLY A 83 3.45 3.19 -4.45
C GLY A 83 3.61 2.13 -5.53
N ASN A 84 2.73 1.13 -5.49
CA ASN A 84 2.65 0.03 -6.44
C ASN A 84 1.19 -0.26 -6.78
N THR A 85 0.87 -0.66 -8.00
CA THR A 85 -0.53 -0.92 -8.39
C THR A 85 -1.03 -2.31 -8.00
N VAL A 86 -0.13 -3.24 -7.68
CA VAL A 86 -0.51 -4.65 -7.43
C VAL A 86 -0.55 -4.98 -5.94
N LEU A 87 0.58 -4.76 -5.26
CA LEU A 87 0.71 -4.94 -3.83
C LEU A 87 1.51 -3.77 -3.27
N ASN A 88 0.88 -3.00 -2.40
CA ASN A 88 1.36 -1.74 -1.90
C ASN A 88 2.58 -1.89 -0.98
N GLY A 89 3.78 -1.61 -1.50
CA GLY A 89 5.00 -1.56 -0.70
C GLY A 89 5.05 -0.42 0.33
N LYS A 90 4.07 0.48 0.34
CA LYS A 90 3.96 1.60 1.30
C LYS A 90 2.94 1.37 2.41
N ALA A 91 2.19 0.28 2.37
CA ALA A 91 1.34 -0.11 3.50
C ALA A 91 2.19 -0.28 4.76
N ASN A 92 1.65 0.09 5.92
CA ASN A 92 2.42 0.15 7.18
C ASN A 92 3.08 -1.17 7.52
N TYR A 93 2.31 -2.26 7.40
CA TYR A 93 2.69 -3.65 7.58
C TYR A 93 1.57 -4.53 7.04
N LEU A 94 1.86 -5.79 6.73
CA LEU A 94 0.87 -6.85 6.57
C LEU A 94 1.15 -7.93 7.62
N ASP A 95 0.10 -8.53 8.17
CA ASP A 95 0.19 -9.76 8.94
C ASP A 95 0.11 -10.93 7.96
N GLN A 96 1.22 -11.66 7.81
CA GLN A 96 1.43 -12.49 6.63
C GLN A 96 2.41 -13.66 6.80
N ILE A 97 2.32 -14.58 5.85
CA ILE A 97 3.28 -15.63 5.56
C ILE A 97 3.70 -15.47 4.11
N GLN A 98 5.01 -15.46 3.84
CA GLN A 98 5.58 -15.39 2.51
C GLN A 98 6.44 -16.59 2.22
N PHE A 99 6.34 -17.08 1.00
CA PHE A 99 7.27 -18.03 0.43
C PHE A 99 7.95 -17.41 -0.79
N THR A 100 9.28 -17.49 -0.84
CA THR A 100 10.05 -17.12 -2.02
C THR A 100 10.92 -18.30 -2.43
N ALA A 101 11.01 -18.55 -3.73
CA ALA A 101 11.97 -19.48 -4.32
C ALA A 101 12.63 -18.81 -5.52
N SER A 102 13.95 -18.90 -5.63
CA SER A 102 14.72 -18.23 -6.68
C SER A 102 15.86 -19.07 -7.25
N SER A 103 16.11 -18.85 -8.53
CA SER A 103 17.25 -19.29 -9.32
C SER A 103 17.83 -18.08 -10.05
N ASP A 104 18.84 -18.29 -10.89
CA ASP A 104 19.47 -17.21 -11.67
C ASP A 104 18.47 -16.49 -12.60
N LYS A 105 17.51 -17.25 -13.15
CA LYS A 105 16.55 -16.76 -14.16
C LYS A 105 15.13 -16.61 -13.65
N PHE A 106 14.74 -17.34 -12.61
CA PHE A 106 13.37 -17.34 -12.12
C PHE A 106 13.30 -16.97 -10.66
N LYS A 107 12.28 -16.21 -10.28
CA LYS A 107 11.89 -16.03 -8.88
C LYS A 107 10.38 -16.17 -8.76
N PHE A 108 9.97 -17.01 -7.83
CA PHE A 108 8.59 -17.18 -7.44
C PHE A 108 8.40 -16.53 -6.07
N PHE A 109 7.36 -15.71 -5.94
CA PHE A 109 6.92 -15.09 -4.71
C PHE A 109 5.47 -15.52 -4.44
N TYR A 110 5.18 -15.89 -3.21
CA TYR A 110 3.84 -16.17 -2.73
C TYR A 110 3.65 -15.52 -1.37
N LEU A 111 2.45 -15.02 -1.13
CA LEU A 111 2.04 -14.37 0.11
C LEU A 111 0.63 -14.82 0.46
N TYR A 112 0.42 -15.14 1.73
CA TYR A 112 -0.89 -15.22 2.36
C TYR A 112 -0.92 -14.24 3.52
N GLY A 113 -1.96 -13.42 3.60
CA GLY A 113 -2.13 -12.44 4.67
C GLY A 113 -3.58 -12.27 5.10
N THR A 114 -3.74 -11.58 6.21
CA THR A 114 -5.05 -11.34 6.82
C THR A 114 -5.32 -9.85 7.00
N SER A 115 -6.59 -9.50 6.88
CA SER A 115 -7.14 -8.17 7.17
C SER A 115 -8.12 -8.31 8.35
N PHE A 116 -8.21 -7.30 9.21
CA PHE A 116 -9.20 -7.37 10.28
C PHE A 116 -10.62 -7.36 9.70
N PRO A 117 -11.48 -8.33 10.05
CA PRO A 117 -12.79 -8.52 9.43
C PRO A 117 -13.87 -7.65 10.07
N TRP A 118 -13.51 -6.63 10.86
CA TRP A 118 -14.47 -5.72 11.46
C TRP A 118 -15.17 -4.93 10.36
N LEU A 119 -16.49 -4.80 10.44
CA LEU A 119 -17.30 -3.98 9.55
C LEU A 119 -18.10 -2.98 10.38
N THR A 120 -18.30 -1.77 9.87
CA THR A 120 -19.28 -0.81 10.41
C THR A 120 -20.70 -1.38 10.28
N PRO A 121 -21.70 -0.83 10.99
CA PRO A 121 -23.09 -1.23 10.82
C PRO A 121 -23.59 -1.11 9.37
N GLU A 122 -23.15 -0.09 8.65
CA GLU A 122 -23.47 0.14 7.23
C GLU A 122 -22.81 -0.91 6.34
N GLU A 123 -21.49 -1.11 6.47
CA GLU A 123 -20.75 -2.15 5.74
C GLU A 123 -21.35 -3.53 5.97
N LYS A 124 -21.73 -3.83 7.22
CA LYS A 124 -22.35 -5.10 7.57
C LYS A 124 -23.69 -5.26 6.86
N THR A 125 -24.49 -4.20 6.77
CA THR A 125 -25.76 -4.22 6.04
C THR A 125 -25.52 -4.51 4.56
N ILE A 126 -24.52 -3.88 3.94
CA ILE A 126 -24.14 -4.11 2.55
C ILE A 126 -23.65 -5.55 2.36
N GLN A 127 -22.73 -6.03 3.20
CA GLN A 127 -22.20 -7.40 3.15
C GLN A 127 -23.31 -8.46 3.28
N GLN A 128 -24.36 -8.16 4.03
CA GLN A 128 -25.51 -9.04 4.27
C GLN A 128 -26.66 -8.83 3.27
N THR A 129 -26.53 -7.91 2.32
CA THR A 129 -27.55 -7.70 1.29
C THR A 129 -27.15 -8.48 0.04
N PRO A 130 -27.98 -9.44 -0.45
CA PRO A 130 -27.63 -10.21 -1.63
C PRO A 130 -27.59 -9.31 -2.86
N TRP A 131 -26.54 -9.48 -3.67
CA TRP A 131 -26.44 -8.86 -4.99
C TRP A 131 -27.34 -9.55 -6.02
N GLU A 132 -27.88 -8.80 -6.98
CA GLU A 132 -28.91 -9.24 -7.93
C GLU A 132 -28.54 -10.45 -8.81
N PHE A 133 -27.25 -10.73 -9.03
CA PHE A 133 -26.79 -11.93 -9.76
C PHE A 133 -26.30 -13.07 -8.86
N SER A 134 -26.48 -12.94 -7.55
CA SER A 134 -26.23 -14.00 -6.57
C SER A 134 -27.43 -14.32 -5.66
N PRO A 135 -28.70 -14.30 -6.13
CA PRO A 135 -29.86 -14.54 -5.26
C PRO A 135 -29.94 -15.99 -4.73
N GLU A 136 -29.20 -16.92 -5.32
CA GLU A 136 -29.25 -18.36 -5.02
C GLU A 136 -28.05 -18.87 -4.19
N HIS A 137 -27.04 -18.05 -3.92
CA HIS A 137 -25.86 -18.47 -3.13
C HIS A 137 -26.01 -18.08 -1.66
N ASP A 138 -25.41 -18.89 -0.78
CA ASP A 138 -25.26 -18.56 0.63
C ASP A 138 -24.65 -17.16 0.79
N GLN A 139 -25.23 -16.35 1.66
CA GLN A 139 -24.68 -15.03 1.97
C GLN A 139 -23.37 -15.19 2.74
N TYR A 140 -22.25 -14.99 2.04
CA TYR A 140 -20.92 -15.01 2.63
C TYR A 140 -20.71 -13.77 3.50
N SER A 141 -20.94 -13.93 4.80
CA SER A 141 -20.83 -12.87 5.80
C SER A 141 -20.10 -13.31 7.06
N ASP A 142 -19.43 -14.47 7.01
CA ASP A 142 -18.55 -14.88 8.10
C ASP A 142 -17.41 -13.85 8.24
N PRO A 143 -16.93 -13.56 9.46
CA PRO A 143 -15.92 -12.54 9.71
C PRO A 143 -14.52 -13.04 9.32
N TYR A 144 -14.30 -13.29 8.03
CA TYR A 144 -13.02 -13.62 7.43
C TYR A 144 -12.74 -12.65 6.28
N LYS A 145 -11.57 -12.02 6.32
CA LYS A 145 -11.01 -11.26 5.20
C LYS A 145 -9.53 -11.59 5.08
N THR A 146 -9.18 -12.29 4.01
CA THR A 146 -7.81 -12.77 3.76
C THR A 146 -7.41 -12.47 2.34
N PHE A 147 -6.12 -12.34 2.08
CA PHE A 147 -5.62 -12.09 0.74
C PHE A 147 -4.44 -12.98 0.43
N THR A 148 -4.34 -13.36 -0.84
CA THR A 148 -3.21 -14.12 -1.36
C THR A 148 -2.66 -13.45 -2.60
N TYR A 149 -1.34 -13.46 -2.73
CA TYR A 149 -0.66 -13.02 -3.93
C TYR A 149 0.33 -14.08 -4.37
N HIS A 150 0.49 -14.25 -5.67
CA HIS A 150 1.66 -14.90 -6.23
C HIS A 150 2.24 -14.06 -7.36
N ARG A 151 3.56 -14.18 -7.57
CA ARG A 151 4.26 -13.55 -8.69
C ARG A 151 5.36 -14.45 -9.20
N LEU A 152 5.42 -14.61 -10.52
CA LEU A 152 6.52 -15.25 -11.21
C LEU A 152 7.34 -14.21 -11.95
N GLU A 153 8.60 -14.09 -11.61
CA GLU A 153 9.59 -13.26 -12.30
C GLU A 153 10.45 -14.14 -13.23
N TYR A 154 10.70 -13.65 -14.43
CA TYR A 154 11.63 -14.23 -15.40
C TYR A 154 12.65 -13.19 -15.84
N ARG A 155 13.94 -13.53 -15.74
CA ARG A 155 15.08 -12.73 -16.14
C ARG A 155 15.74 -13.36 -17.39
N PRO A 156 15.23 -13.07 -18.61
CA PRO A 156 15.82 -13.59 -19.84
C PRO A 156 17.25 -13.09 -20.07
N PHE A 157 17.53 -11.86 -19.63
CA PHE A 157 18.83 -11.21 -19.76
C PHE A 157 19.20 -10.50 -18.44
N PRO A 158 20.49 -10.29 -18.13
CA PRO A 158 20.90 -9.60 -16.90
C PRO A 158 20.33 -8.19 -16.73
N TRP A 159 19.92 -7.56 -17.83
CA TRP A 159 19.39 -6.21 -17.88
C TRP A 159 17.85 -6.15 -17.97
N LEU A 160 17.15 -7.29 -18.08
CA LEU A 160 15.70 -7.34 -18.29
C LEU A 160 15.03 -8.36 -17.37
N LEU A 161 13.99 -7.92 -16.68
CA LEU A 161 13.08 -8.74 -15.90
C LEU A 161 11.65 -8.50 -16.40
N VAL A 162 10.90 -9.58 -16.55
CA VAL A 162 9.46 -9.56 -16.76
C VAL A 162 8.79 -10.34 -15.64
N GLY A 163 7.66 -9.85 -15.15
CA GLY A 163 6.89 -10.48 -14.09
C GLY A 163 5.42 -10.59 -14.47
N ALA A 164 4.76 -11.60 -13.91
CA ALA A 164 3.31 -11.70 -13.90
C ALA A 164 2.87 -12.06 -12.48
N ALA A 165 1.81 -11.40 -12.00
CA ALA A 165 1.26 -11.63 -10.68
C ALA A 165 -0.26 -11.77 -10.72
N GLU A 166 -0.78 -12.41 -9.68
CA GLU A 166 -2.21 -12.48 -9.39
C GLU A 166 -2.41 -12.20 -7.91
N GLY A 167 -3.47 -11.47 -7.59
CA GLY A 167 -3.93 -11.20 -6.24
C GLY A 167 -5.36 -11.70 -6.08
N ASN A 168 -5.67 -12.32 -4.96
CA ASN A 168 -7.00 -12.83 -4.65
C ASN A 168 -7.40 -12.35 -3.24
N MET A 169 -8.44 -11.53 -3.16
CA MET A 169 -9.10 -11.13 -1.93
C MET A 169 -10.27 -12.07 -1.66
N LEU A 170 -10.22 -12.74 -0.51
CA LEU A 170 -11.24 -13.66 -0.04
C LEU A 170 -11.97 -13.05 1.16
N GLY A 171 -13.29 -13.03 1.10
CA GLY A 171 -14.14 -12.34 2.05
C GLY A 171 -15.40 -13.12 2.40
N GLY A 172 -15.86 -13.06 3.66
CA GLY A 172 -17.17 -13.61 4.02
C GLY A 172 -17.22 -15.12 4.20
N VAL A 173 -16.09 -15.82 4.02
CA VAL A 173 -15.99 -17.29 4.11
C VAL A 173 -14.60 -17.72 4.58
N LYS A 174 -14.52 -18.88 5.23
CA LYS A 174 -13.23 -19.50 5.60
C LYS A 174 -12.41 -19.87 4.36
N PRO A 175 -11.10 -19.58 4.33
CA PRO A 175 -10.23 -20.03 3.25
C PRO A 175 -10.18 -21.55 3.12
N ASP A 176 -10.34 -22.03 1.89
CA ASP A 176 -10.08 -23.42 1.52
C ASP A 176 -8.69 -23.56 0.86
N LEU A 177 -8.28 -24.79 0.55
CA LEU A 177 -7.00 -25.03 -0.11
C LEU A 177 -6.93 -24.41 -1.51
N GLN A 178 -8.06 -24.23 -2.19
CA GLN A 178 -8.06 -23.57 -3.50
C GLN A 178 -7.61 -22.11 -3.39
N CYS A 179 -7.99 -21.43 -2.32
CA CYS A 179 -7.56 -20.06 -2.04
C CYS A 179 -6.11 -19.97 -1.56
N LEU A 180 -5.61 -21.00 -0.85
CA LEU A 180 -4.29 -20.97 -0.21
C LEU A 180 -3.14 -21.56 -1.05
N LEU A 181 -3.41 -22.40 -2.04
CA LEU A 181 -2.33 -23.06 -2.77
C LEU A 181 -1.65 -22.09 -3.76
N PRO A 182 -0.30 -22.01 -3.75
CA PRO A 182 0.44 -20.97 -4.46
C PRO A 182 0.45 -21.08 -5.98
N PHE A 183 0.01 -22.22 -6.53
CA PHE A 183 0.04 -22.51 -7.97
C PHE A 183 -1.34 -22.47 -8.63
N ASN A 184 -2.40 -22.21 -7.86
CA ASN A 184 -3.71 -22.00 -8.45
C ASN A 184 -3.73 -20.67 -9.18
N ILE A 185 -4.33 -20.67 -10.37
CA ILE A 185 -4.70 -19.46 -11.09
C ILE A 185 -6.11 -19.11 -10.61
N TRP A 186 -6.23 -18.09 -9.78
CA TRP A 186 -7.46 -17.79 -9.05
C TRP A 186 -8.59 -17.34 -9.97
N HIS A 187 -8.29 -16.71 -11.10
CA HIS A 187 -9.26 -16.37 -12.14
C HIS A 187 -10.03 -17.61 -12.64
N ASN A 188 -9.37 -18.76 -12.80
CA ASN A 188 -10.02 -20.00 -13.23
C ASN A 188 -10.91 -20.62 -12.15
N THR A 189 -10.76 -20.17 -10.92
CA THR A 189 -11.49 -20.64 -9.74
C THR A 189 -12.33 -19.54 -9.11
N TYR A 190 -12.59 -18.48 -9.87
CA TYR A 190 -13.38 -17.35 -9.44
C TYR A 190 -14.76 -17.83 -8.98
N ALA A 191 -15.24 -17.23 -7.89
CA ALA A 191 -16.53 -17.55 -7.32
C ALA A 191 -17.21 -16.28 -6.84
N TYR A 192 -18.44 -16.09 -7.32
CA TYR A 192 -19.25 -14.93 -6.99
C TYR A 192 -19.54 -14.87 -5.49
N GLY A 193 -19.54 -13.66 -4.95
CA GLY A 193 -19.99 -13.40 -3.58
C GLY A 193 -18.90 -13.50 -2.50
N TYR A 194 -17.74 -14.09 -2.78
CA TYR A 194 -16.67 -14.21 -1.76
C TYR A 194 -15.24 -14.07 -2.27
N LYS A 195 -14.99 -13.99 -3.58
CA LYS A 195 -13.66 -13.72 -4.16
C LYS A 195 -13.65 -12.43 -5.00
N ASN A 196 -12.53 -11.73 -4.97
CA ASN A 196 -12.15 -10.72 -5.95
C ASN A 196 -10.71 -10.95 -6.40
N VAL A 197 -10.47 -10.99 -7.70
CA VAL A 197 -9.21 -11.46 -8.28
C VAL A 197 -8.69 -10.43 -9.27
N MET A 198 -7.46 -9.99 -9.06
CA MET A 198 -6.74 -9.07 -9.94
C MET A 198 -5.51 -9.76 -10.53
N GLY A 199 -5.15 -9.40 -11.77
CA GLY A 199 -3.96 -9.86 -12.46
C GLY A 199 -3.04 -8.71 -12.82
N SER A 200 -1.75 -8.97 -13.01
CA SER A 200 -0.80 -7.96 -13.47
C SER A 200 0.36 -8.52 -14.25
N VAL A 201 0.97 -7.62 -15.02
CA VAL A 201 2.27 -7.83 -15.67
C VAL A 201 3.18 -6.64 -15.38
N ASP A 202 4.46 -6.92 -15.18
CA ASP A 202 5.45 -5.91 -14.89
C ASP A 202 6.76 -6.14 -15.65
N VAL A 203 7.50 -5.05 -15.86
CA VAL A 203 8.80 -5.06 -16.52
C VAL A 203 9.77 -4.18 -15.75
N SER A 204 11.01 -4.65 -15.63
CA SER A 204 12.14 -3.86 -15.13
C SER A 204 13.33 -4.03 -16.06
N ALA A 205 13.92 -2.91 -16.47
CA ALA A 205 15.02 -2.90 -17.41
C ALA A 205 16.13 -1.95 -16.97
N VAL A 206 17.38 -2.37 -17.18
CA VAL A 206 18.59 -1.56 -16.99
C VAL A 206 19.33 -1.46 -18.32
N PRO A 207 18.82 -0.69 -19.30
CA PRO A 207 19.35 -0.68 -20.67
C PRO A 207 20.80 -0.19 -20.75
N PHE A 208 21.22 0.67 -19.82
CA PHE A 208 22.60 1.09 -19.65
C PHE A 208 22.90 1.43 -18.19
N LYS A 209 24.19 1.50 -17.87
CA LYS A 209 24.66 1.69 -16.49
C LYS A 209 24.03 2.93 -15.85
N GLY A 210 23.39 2.71 -14.71
CA GLY A 210 22.79 3.77 -13.90
C GLY A 210 21.32 4.05 -14.19
N LEU A 211 20.79 3.72 -15.38
CA LEU A 211 19.37 3.93 -15.71
C LEU A 211 18.57 2.66 -15.47
N HIS A 212 17.56 2.76 -14.63
CA HIS A 212 16.56 1.71 -14.43
C HIS A 212 15.19 2.23 -14.85
N LEU A 213 14.55 1.53 -15.79
CA LEU A 213 13.19 1.76 -16.25
C LEU A 213 12.29 0.66 -15.70
N PHE A 214 11.06 0.99 -15.35
CA PHE A 214 10.08 0.01 -14.94
C PHE A 214 8.68 0.41 -15.38
N GLY A 215 7.84 -0.61 -15.55
CA GLY A 215 6.43 -0.45 -15.82
C GLY A 215 5.63 -1.58 -15.20
N GLU A 216 4.39 -1.29 -14.82
CA GLU A 216 3.44 -2.23 -14.25
C GLU A 216 2.07 -1.94 -14.86
N PHE A 217 1.33 -2.98 -15.22
CA PHE A 217 -0.06 -2.91 -15.63
C PHE A 217 -0.85 -3.93 -14.80
N MET A 218 -1.92 -3.46 -14.17
CA MET A 218 -2.83 -4.24 -13.34
C MET A 218 -4.22 -4.20 -13.95
N LEU A 219 -4.90 -5.34 -13.91
CA LEU A 219 -6.28 -5.53 -14.34
C LEU A 219 -7.08 -6.18 -13.22
N ASP A 220 -8.16 -5.53 -12.80
CA ASP A 220 -9.13 -6.03 -11.82
C ASP A 220 -10.34 -6.61 -12.56
N ASP A 221 -11.03 -5.77 -13.34
CA ASP A 221 -12.17 -6.15 -14.17
C ASP A 221 -12.00 -5.64 -15.61
N TYR A 222 -12.43 -6.46 -16.57
CA TYR A 222 -12.50 -6.10 -17.98
C TYR A 222 -13.90 -6.35 -18.52
N ARG A 223 -14.57 -5.28 -18.93
CA ARG A 223 -15.91 -5.38 -19.50
C ARG A 223 -15.84 -5.92 -20.92
N LEU A 224 -16.43 -7.10 -21.13
CA LEU A 224 -16.51 -7.71 -22.44
C LEU A 224 -17.48 -6.93 -23.36
N PRO A 225 -17.24 -6.87 -24.68
CA PRO A 225 -18.10 -6.12 -25.61
C PRO A 225 -19.58 -6.53 -25.65
N ARG A 226 -19.94 -7.69 -25.07
CA ARG A 226 -21.31 -8.23 -25.02
C ARG A 226 -22.00 -8.00 -23.67
N GLU A 227 -21.30 -7.44 -22.70
CA GLU A 227 -21.84 -7.11 -21.38
C GLU A 227 -22.63 -5.80 -21.46
N GLY A 228 -23.81 -5.79 -20.84
CA GLY A 228 -24.71 -4.62 -20.84
C GLY A 228 -24.15 -3.46 -20.01
N GLY A 229 -24.74 -2.27 -20.15
CA GLY A 229 -24.29 -1.06 -19.46
C GLY A 229 -24.36 -1.11 -17.92
N SER A 230 -25.08 -2.07 -17.34
CA SER A 230 -25.18 -2.30 -15.89
C SER A 230 -24.11 -3.24 -15.32
N GLN A 231 -23.17 -3.69 -16.15
CA GLN A 231 -22.03 -4.51 -15.72
C GLN A 231 -20.88 -3.61 -15.30
N LYS A 232 -19.99 -4.16 -14.46
CA LYS A 232 -18.82 -3.44 -13.96
C LYS A 232 -18.02 -2.81 -15.11
N PRO A 233 -17.56 -1.56 -14.96
CA PRO A 233 -16.72 -0.91 -15.95
C PRO A 233 -15.32 -1.53 -15.93
N ASN A 234 -14.49 -1.12 -16.88
CA ASN A 234 -13.07 -1.48 -16.84
C ASN A 234 -12.44 -0.90 -15.57
N ALA A 235 -11.58 -1.69 -14.95
CA ALA A 235 -10.88 -1.34 -13.73
C ALA A 235 -9.41 -1.70 -13.90
N PHE A 236 -8.63 -0.74 -14.39
CA PHE A 236 -7.21 -0.89 -14.64
C PHE A 236 -6.39 0.06 -13.78
N ALA A 237 -5.11 -0.29 -13.63
CA ALA A 237 -4.09 0.63 -13.18
C ALA A 237 -2.81 0.41 -13.97
N TRP A 238 -2.05 1.47 -14.19
CA TRP A 238 -0.71 1.34 -14.74
C TRP A 238 0.25 2.34 -14.11
N GLN A 239 1.50 1.92 -14.04
CA GLN A 239 2.58 2.74 -13.52
C GLN A 239 3.79 2.64 -14.43
N LEU A 240 4.44 3.77 -14.67
CA LEU A 240 5.67 3.90 -15.44
C LEU A 240 6.66 4.71 -14.63
N GLY A 241 7.93 4.31 -14.63
CA GLY A 241 8.94 5.07 -13.94
C GLY A 241 10.36 4.86 -14.45
N ALA A 242 11.20 5.83 -14.11
CA ALA A 242 12.62 5.83 -14.40
C ALA A 242 13.38 6.31 -13.18
N ARG A 243 14.51 5.68 -12.88
CA ARG A 243 15.48 6.19 -11.89
C ARG A 243 16.88 6.11 -12.45
N TYR A 244 17.65 7.16 -12.20
CA TYR A 244 19.01 7.30 -12.70
C TYR A 244 19.97 7.59 -11.56
N ILE A 245 21.00 6.75 -11.42
CA ILE A 245 22.13 7.00 -10.52
C ILE A 245 23.04 8.02 -11.20
N LEU A 246 23.17 9.21 -10.61
CA LEU A 246 24.00 10.27 -11.18
C LEU A 246 25.48 9.88 -11.09
N PRO A 247 26.26 10.01 -12.18
CA PRO A 247 27.69 9.68 -12.20
C PRO A 247 28.54 10.81 -11.59
N VAL A 248 28.13 11.31 -10.43
CA VAL A 248 28.93 12.27 -9.65
C VAL A 248 29.97 11.49 -8.87
N SER A 249 31.22 11.95 -8.93
CA SER A 249 32.33 11.32 -8.24
C SER A 249 33.12 12.35 -7.45
N GLY A 250 33.70 11.92 -6.33
CA GLY A 250 34.63 12.75 -5.55
C GLY A 250 34.02 13.49 -4.35
N ASP A 251 32.70 13.54 -4.20
CA ASP A 251 32.02 14.24 -3.09
C ASP A 251 31.69 13.35 -1.88
N ASN A 252 31.96 12.04 -1.96
CA ASN A 252 31.57 11.02 -0.97
C ASN A 252 30.06 10.79 -0.85
N TRP A 253 29.28 11.18 -1.85
CA TRP A 253 27.85 10.92 -1.93
C TRP A 253 27.50 9.99 -3.09
N ARG A 254 26.34 9.36 -2.98
CA ARG A 254 25.65 8.68 -4.08
C ARG A 254 24.33 9.38 -4.30
N HIS A 255 24.06 9.76 -5.53
CA HIS A 255 22.85 10.49 -5.88
C HIS A 255 21.99 9.71 -6.86
N MET A 256 20.68 9.80 -6.67
CA MET A 256 19.66 9.22 -7.54
C MET A 256 18.58 10.26 -7.81
N ILE A 257 18.15 10.37 -9.06
CA ILE A 257 16.92 11.06 -9.43
C ILE A 257 15.93 10.03 -9.99
N GLY A 258 14.65 10.22 -9.73
CA GLY A 258 13.59 9.39 -10.29
C GLY A 258 12.35 10.18 -10.68
N LEU A 259 11.59 9.59 -11.61
CA LEU A 259 10.37 10.11 -12.21
C LEU A 259 9.36 8.97 -12.25
N GLU A 260 8.11 9.25 -11.87
CA GLU A 260 7.04 8.25 -11.85
C GLU A 260 5.73 8.86 -12.35
N TYR A 261 4.98 8.07 -13.10
CA TYR A 261 3.60 8.33 -13.47
C TYR A 261 2.76 7.10 -13.12
N THR A 262 1.63 7.30 -12.46
CA THR A 262 0.66 6.26 -12.14
C THR A 262 -0.73 6.75 -12.51
N HIS A 263 -1.50 5.89 -13.14
CA HIS A 263 -2.93 6.06 -13.35
C HIS A 263 -3.69 4.91 -12.70
N VAL A 264 -4.83 5.20 -12.11
CA VAL A 264 -5.76 4.20 -11.58
C VAL A 264 -7.18 4.60 -11.95
N ASP A 265 -7.88 3.72 -12.66
CA ASP A 265 -9.30 3.92 -13.01
C ASP A 265 -10.15 4.06 -11.73
N PRO A 266 -11.31 4.75 -11.79
CA PRO A 266 -12.12 5.04 -10.60
C PRO A 266 -12.57 3.81 -9.80
N TRP A 267 -12.85 2.70 -10.49
CA TRP A 267 -13.44 1.52 -9.87
C TRP A 267 -12.45 0.41 -9.53
N THR A 268 -11.16 0.65 -9.76
CA THR A 268 -10.09 -0.30 -9.43
C THR A 268 -9.98 -0.51 -7.92
N TYR A 269 -9.71 -1.74 -7.47
CA TYR A 269 -9.64 -2.17 -6.07
C TYR A 269 -10.99 -2.22 -5.32
N ASN A 270 -12.05 -1.69 -5.92
CA ASN A 270 -13.40 -1.65 -5.35
C ASN A 270 -14.19 -2.93 -5.66
N HIS A 271 -15.21 -3.17 -4.86
CA HIS A 271 -16.12 -4.30 -5.06
C HIS A 271 -17.48 -4.01 -4.39
N PHE A 272 -18.54 -4.68 -4.84
CA PHE A 272 -19.89 -4.57 -4.26
C PHE A 272 -19.98 -5.00 -2.78
N TYR A 273 -18.99 -5.73 -2.28
CA TYR A 273 -19.00 -6.32 -0.96
C TYR A 273 -17.76 -5.84 -0.20
N PRO A 274 -17.90 -5.27 1.01
CA PRO A 274 -16.77 -4.73 1.78
C PRO A 274 -15.62 -5.73 2.00
N TYR A 275 -15.92 -7.02 2.17
CA TYR A 275 -14.88 -8.03 2.35
C TYR A 275 -14.07 -8.34 1.08
N GLN A 276 -14.54 -7.97 -0.11
CA GLN A 276 -13.85 -8.21 -1.39
C GLN A 276 -13.07 -7.00 -1.91
N MET A 277 -13.21 -5.83 -1.30
CA MET A 277 -12.40 -4.66 -1.66
C MET A 277 -10.92 -4.87 -1.28
N PHE A 278 -10.01 -4.43 -2.13
CA PHE A 278 -8.56 -4.58 -1.99
C PHE A 278 -7.95 -3.56 -0.99
N TYR A 279 -8.46 -3.61 0.25
CA TYR A 279 -7.86 -2.92 1.39
C TYR A 279 -7.51 -3.89 2.52
N GLN A 280 -6.52 -3.51 3.31
CA GLN A 280 -6.21 -4.13 4.59
C GLN A 280 -6.65 -3.21 5.74
N ARG A 281 -7.52 -3.73 6.61
CA ARG A 281 -7.96 -3.05 7.83
C ARG A 281 -7.00 -3.36 8.96
N GLN A 282 -6.51 -2.30 9.59
CA GLN A 282 -5.66 -2.36 10.77
C GLN A 282 -6.39 -1.70 11.94
N PRO A 283 -6.68 -2.43 13.03
CA PRO A 283 -7.31 -1.88 14.21
C PRO A 283 -6.26 -1.25 15.12
N TYR A 284 -6.71 -0.23 15.80
CA TYR A 284 -5.95 0.56 16.74
C TYR A 284 -6.82 0.74 17.98
N SER A 285 -6.20 0.57 19.13
CA SER A 285 -6.84 0.72 20.43
C SER A 285 -5.92 1.53 21.31
N SER A 286 -6.53 2.46 22.05
CA SER A 286 -5.88 3.24 23.10
C SER A 286 -6.72 3.19 24.37
N SER A 287 -6.21 3.77 25.45
CA SER A 287 -6.97 3.85 26.71
C SER A 287 -8.25 4.72 26.62
N ILE A 288 -8.51 5.36 25.47
CA ILE A 288 -9.58 6.35 25.30
C ILE A 288 -10.60 5.88 24.24
N ARG A 289 -10.17 5.19 23.18
CA ARG A 289 -11.06 4.66 22.13
C ARG A 289 -10.42 3.55 21.30
N ASP A 290 -11.26 2.84 20.55
CA ASP A 290 -10.87 1.94 19.46
C ASP A 290 -11.21 2.59 18.12
N TRP A 291 -10.33 2.43 17.13
CA TRP A 291 -10.54 2.84 15.75
C TRP A 291 -9.85 1.85 14.80
N TYR A 292 -10.05 2.03 13.50
CA TYR A 292 -9.33 1.28 12.49
C TYR A 292 -8.91 2.20 11.35
N MET A 293 -7.99 1.71 10.53
CA MET A 293 -7.58 2.34 9.30
C MET A 293 -7.48 1.31 8.19
N ASP A 294 -8.05 1.63 7.04
CA ASP A 294 -7.89 0.81 5.85
C ASP A 294 -6.78 1.35 4.97
N PHE A 295 -5.90 0.43 4.57
CA PHE A 295 -4.84 0.69 3.62
C PHE A 295 -5.18 0.05 2.30
N CYS A 296 -5.27 0.84 1.23
CA CYS A 296 -5.31 0.29 -0.13
C CYS A 296 -4.13 -0.66 -0.33
N MET A 297 -4.42 -1.90 -0.73
CA MET A 297 -3.41 -2.89 -1.05
C MET A 297 -2.84 -2.71 -2.45
N GLY A 298 -3.49 -1.90 -3.29
CA GLY A 298 -2.98 -1.42 -4.55
C GLY A 298 -2.20 -0.12 -4.43
N TYR A 299 -2.43 0.83 -5.34
CA TYR A 299 -1.71 2.09 -5.29
C TYR A 299 -1.97 2.89 -4.01
N THR A 300 -0.93 3.54 -3.48
CA THR A 300 -0.91 4.14 -2.12
C THR A 300 -2.06 5.08 -1.84
N TYR A 301 -2.51 5.82 -2.86
CA TYR A 301 -3.57 6.81 -2.75
C TYR A 301 -4.96 6.29 -3.15
N GLY A 302 -5.07 5.00 -3.50
CA GLY A 302 -6.34 4.40 -3.91
C GLY A 302 -6.60 4.52 -5.41
N PRO A 303 -7.88 4.44 -5.81
CA PRO A 303 -8.32 4.57 -7.20
C PRO A 303 -8.63 6.01 -7.60
N ASP A 304 -9.17 6.17 -8.81
CA ASP A 304 -9.64 7.44 -9.38
C ASP A 304 -8.58 8.54 -9.42
N LEU A 305 -7.39 8.22 -9.93
CA LEU A 305 -6.30 9.16 -9.86
C LEU A 305 -5.29 9.09 -11.00
N ASP A 306 -4.67 10.25 -11.23
CA ASP A 306 -3.43 10.42 -11.97
C ASP A 306 -2.39 11.05 -11.04
N HIS A 307 -1.23 10.41 -10.94
CA HIS A 307 -0.14 10.85 -10.06
C HIS A 307 1.18 10.98 -10.84
N TYR A 308 1.80 12.15 -10.76
CA TYR A 308 3.09 12.48 -11.36
C TYR A 308 4.08 12.83 -10.26
N GLY A 309 5.20 12.11 -10.20
CA GLY A 309 6.18 12.26 -9.13
C GLY A 309 7.59 12.47 -9.65
N VAL A 310 8.35 13.31 -8.96
CA VAL A 310 9.81 13.42 -9.09
C VAL A 310 10.43 13.31 -7.71
N TYR A 311 11.54 12.60 -7.62
CA TYR A 311 12.28 12.49 -6.37
C TYR A 311 13.78 12.49 -6.59
N TYR A 312 14.49 12.94 -5.57
CA TYR A 312 15.92 12.91 -5.47
C TYR A 312 16.31 12.26 -4.14
N ARG A 313 17.24 11.32 -4.19
CA ARG A 313 17.78 10.66 -3.00
C ARG A 313 19.30 10.74 -3.00
N THR A 314 19.85 10.96 -1.82
CA THR A 314 21.29 11.00 -1.61
C THR A 314 21.72 10.23 -0.38
N LEU A 315 22.86 9.55 -0.46
CA LEU A 315 23.48 8.80 0.63
C LEU A 315 24.97 9.14 0.71
N SER A 316 25.43 9.65 1.85
CA SER A 316 26.85 9.90 2.09
C SER A 316 27.58 8.65 2.57
N LYS A 317 28.90 8.61 2.41
CA LYS A 317 29.75 7.57 3.02
C LYS A 317 29.65 7.52 4.55
N ALA A 318 29.28 8.63 5.19
CA ALA A 318 29.07 8.71 6.64
C ALA A 318 27.68 8.19 7.07
N GLY A 319 26.84 7.74 6.13
CA GLY A 319 25.51 7.19 6.42
C GLY A 319 24.39 8.23 6.47
N VAL A 320 24.68 9.50 6.16
CA VAL A 320 23.64 10.55 6.05
C VAL A 320 22.80 10.27 4.82
N GLN A 321 21.48 10.20 5.00
CA GLN A 321 20.51 10.00 3.93
C GLN A 321 19.60 11.21 3.86
N ALA A 322 19.36 11.73 2.65
CA ALA A 322 18.32 12.73 2.42
C ALA A 322 17.51 12.37 1.18
N SER A 323 16.20 12.60 1.26
CA SER A 323 15.27 12.41 0.14
C SER A 323 14.41 13.67 0.01
N LEU A 324 14.33 14.22 -1.21
CA LEU A 324 13.43 15.31 -1.57
C LEU A 324 12.49 14.77 -2.64
N SER A 325 11.20 14.96 -2.48
CA SER A 325 10.21 14.59 -3.49
C SER A 325 9.20 15.70 -3.71
N TYR A 326 8.72 15.75 -4.95
CA TYR A 326 7.53 16.50 -5.32
C TYR A 326 6.57 15.57 -6.05
N PHE A 327 5.28 15.68 -5.77
CA PHE A 327 4.26 15.08 -6.61
C PHE A 327 3.11 16.04 -6.90
N HIS A 328 2.55 15.84 -8.08
CA HIS A 328 1.27 16.38 -8.53
C HIS A 328 0.29 15.21 -8.64
N MET A 329 -0.85 15.29 -7.97
CA MET A 329 -1.87 14.24 -8.00
C MET A 329 -3.24 14.86 -8.28
N ILE A 330 -3.97 14.25 -9.19
CA ILE A 330 -5.36 14.56 -9.50
C ILE A 330 -6.16 13.37 -8.97
N GLN A 331 -7.08 13.62 -8.04
CA GLN A 331 -7.85 12.61 -7.33
C GLN A 331 -9.34 12.91 -7.53
N GLY A 332 -10.10 11.97 -8.08
CA GLY A 332 -11.56 12.05 -8.13
C GLY A 332 -12.20 11.53 -6.85
N GLU A 333 -13.53 11.57 -6.82
CA GLU A 333 -14.35 11.31 -5.61
C GLU A 333 -14.37 9.83 -5.18
N VAL A 334 -13.90 8.90 -6.02
CA VAL A 334 -13.80 7.49 -5.61
C VAL A 334 -12.46 7.21 -4.97
N GLU A 335 -12.48 6.95 -3.68
CA GLU A 335 -11.29 6.72 -2.88
C GLU A 335 -11.38 5.38 -2.12
N LEU A 336 -10.22 4.82 -1.76
CA LEU A 336 -10.14 3.56 -1.00
C LEU A 336 -9.23 3.72 0.22
N GLY A 337 -9.85 3.79 1.40
CA GLY A 337 -9.16 3.81 2.69
C GLY A 337 -9.98 4.57 3.72
N ALA A 338 -10.50 3.92 4.76
CA ALA A 338 -11.37 4.56 5.74
C ALA A 338 -10.67 4.65 7.11
N CYS A 339 -10.94 5.73 7.84
CA CYS A 339 -10.74 5.81 9.29
C CYS A 339 -12.12 6.02 9.92
N ASN A 340 -12.52 5.21 10.91
CA ASN A 340 -13.81 5.37 11.58
C ASN A 340 -13.77 6.33 12.78
N ASP A 341 -12.67 7.07 12.93
CA ASP A 341 -12.51 8.04 14.00
C ASP A 341 -13.28 9.33 13.66
N PRO A 342 -14.23 9.79 14.50
CA PRO A 342 -14.92 11.07 14.30
C PRO A 342 -13.97 12.28 14.22
N ASP A 343 -12.78 12.15 14.81
CA ASP A 343 -11.76 13.18 14.77
C ASP A 343 -10.85 13.06 13.54
N CYS A 344 -10.90 11.98 12.75
CA CYS A 344 -10.34 11.96 11.39
C CYS A 344 -11.20 12.91 10.52
N THR A 345 -11.09 14.22 10.76
CA THR A 345 -11.96 15.26 10.18
C THR A 345 -11.86 15.27 8.66
N ASP A 346 -13.00 15.13 7.97
CA ASP A 346 -13.35 15.53 6.59
C ASP A 346 -12.35 15.22 5.44
N ALA A 347 -11.37 14.37 5.71
CA ALA A 347 -10.49 13.68 4.77
C ALA A 347 -10.47 12.18 5.10
N THR A 348 -11.58 11.67 5.66
CA THR A 348 -11.88 10.25 5.67
C THR A 348 -12.50 9.94 4.32
N PRO A 349 -11.81 9.20 3.44
CA PRO A 349 -12.51 8.54 2.37
C PRO A 349 -13.59 7.70 3.03
N HIS A 350 -14.84 8.09 2.84
CA HIS A 350 -15.89 7.09 2.85
C HIS A 350 -15.54 6.23 1.65
N PRO A 351 -15.11 4.96 1.82
CA PRO A 351 -14.98 4.08 0.67
C PRO A 351 -16.34 4.16 0.01
N TRP A 352 -16.35 4.70 -1.21
CA TRP A 352 -17.60 4.93 -1.90
C TRP A 352 -18.14 3.54 -2.19
N TYR A 353 -19.09 3.09 -1.37
CA TYR A 353 -19.70 1.78 -1.53
C TYR A 353 -20.51 1.88 -2.81
N SER A 354 -19.94 1.37 -3.89
CA SER A 354 -20.63 1.43 -5.15
C SER A 354 -21.83 0.50 -5.11
N HIS A 355 -23.03 1.09 -5.15
CA HIS A 355 -24.23 0.37 -5.50
C HIS A 355 -24.23 0.09 -7.01
N ASN A 356 -25.04 -0.86 -7.46
CA ASN A 356 -25.03 -1.32 -8.86
C ASN A 356 -25.19 -0.19 -9.88
N ASP A 357 -25.93 0.84 -9.50
CA ASP A 357 -26.26 1.96 -10.36
C ASP A 357 -25.12 2.98 -10.47
N ASP A 358 -24.15 2.91 -9.54
CA ASP A 358 -23.06 3.86 -9.39
C ASP A 358 -21.81 3.46 -10.18
N LEU A 359 -21.60 2.17 -10.48
CA LEU A 359 -20.49 1.64 -11.32
C LEU A 359 -20.65 1.98 -12.80
N GLN A 360 -20.89 3.25 -13.14
CA GLN A 360 -20.96 3.68 -14.52
C GLN A 360 -19.55 3.85 -15.10
N PRO A 361 -19.34 3.52 -16.39
CA PRO A 361 -18.11 3.88 -17.07
C PRO A 361 -17.99 5.41 -17.11
N VAL A 362 -16.85 5.93 -16.64
CA VAL A 362 -16.54 7.36 -16.68
C VAL A 362 -15.29 7.57 -17.51
N ASP A 363 -15.33 8.55 -18.41
CA ASP A 363 -14.14 9.02 -19.11
C ASP A 363 -13.41 10.02 -18.20
N GLY A 364 -12.30 9.58 -17.59
CA GLY A 364 -11.53 10.38 -16.64
C GLY A 364 -11.96 10.17 -15.19
N HIS A 365 -11.91 11.23 -14.40
CA HIS A 365 -12.16 11.17 -12.96
C HIS A 365 -13.60 11.45 -12.56
N ILE A 366 -14.05 10.87 -11.46
CA ILE A 366 -15.41 11.08 -10.95
C ILE A 366 -15.49 12.38 -10.14
N GLY A 367 -16.55 13.15 -10.42
CA GLY A 367 -16.93 14.29 -9.60
C GLY A 367 -15.96 15.47 -9.68
N THR A 368 -15.87 16.23 -8.58
CA THR A 368 -14.98 17.39 -8.48
C THR A 368 -13.59 16.94 -8.10
N VAL A 369 -12.64 16.97 -9.03
CA VAL A 369 -11.28 16.50 -8.75
C VAL A 369 -10.54 17.40 -7.75
N GLU A 370 -9.92 16.77 -6.76
CA GLU A 370 -8.90 17.39 -5.92
C GLU A 370 -7.55 17.39 -6.64
N ILE A 371 -6.82 18.50 -6.50
CA ILE A 371 -5.49 18.64 -7.09
C ILE A 371 -4.47 18.90 -5.99
N TYR A 372 -3.61 17.93 -5.76
CA TYR A 372 -2.55 17.97 -4.76
C TYR A 372 -1.23 18.39 -5.39
N ASN A 373 -0.54 19.32 -4.72
CA ASN A 373 0.84 19.67 -5.01
C ASN A 373 1.64 19.50 -3.72
N THR A 374 2.34 18.37 -3.59
CA THR A 374 3.03 18.01 -2.35
C THR A 374 4.53 18.03 -2.53
N VAL A 375 5.23 18.68 -1.60
CA VAL A 375 6.69 18.61 -1.46
C VAL A 375 7.00 17.90 -0.14
N SER A 376 7.98 16.99 -0.14
CA SER A 376 8.40 16.26 1.05
C SER A 376 9.93 16.21 1.16
N LEU A 377 10.44 16.32 2.37
CA LEU A 377 11.85 16.22 2.71
C LEU A 377 12.02 15.22 3.87
N ASP A 378 12.83 14.19 3.65
CA ASP A 378 13.23 13.21 4.66
C ASP A 378 14.74 13.26 4.87
N LEU A 379 15.18 13.20 6.13
CA LEU A 379 16.56 13.22 6.55
C LEU A 379 16.80 12.15 7.61
N LEU A 380 17.87 11.37 7.44
CA LEU A 380 18.44 10.52 8.48
C LEU A 380 19.91 10.92 8.65
N TRP A 381 20.26 11.34 9.86
CA TRP A 381 21.60 11.78 10.21
C TRP A 381 22.16 10.94 11.36
N PRO A 382 23.16 10.08 11.10
CA PRO A 382 23.91 9.40 12.16
C PRO A 382 24.70 10.43 12.98
N VAL A 383 24.33 10.65 14.24
CA VAL A 383 24.96 11.66 15.10
C VAL A 383 26.04 11.04 15.97
N TRP A 384 25.83 9.83 16.50
CA TRP A 384 26.83 9.16 17.34
C TRP A 384 26.64 7.65 17.42
N ARG A 385 27.61 6.85 16.94
CA ARG A 385 27.65 5.36 17.00
C ARG A 385 26.31 4.66 16.73
N SER A 386 25.49 4.54 17.76
CA SER A 386 24.19 3.88 17.77
C SER A 386 22.99 4.81 17.58
N PHE A 387 23.19 6.12 17.59
CA PHE A 387 22.14 7.15 17.53
C PHE A 387 22.10 7.86 16.18
N SER A 388 20.90 7.96 15.63
CA SER A 388 20.58 8.78 14.47
C SER A 388 19.44 9.75 14.79
N VAL A 389 19.50 10.95 14.23
CA VAL A 389 18.36 11.87 14.18
C VAL A 389 17.61 11.59 12.87
N ILE A 390 16.30 11.44 12.95
CA ILE A 390 15.42 11.35 11.80
C ILE A 390 14.57 12.61 11.77
N ALA A 391 14.45 13.25 10.62
CA ALA A 391 13.54 14.36 10.41
C ALA A 391 12.77 14.13 9.12
N SER A 392 11.47 14.43 9.15
CA SER A 392 10.61 14.34 7.98
C SER A 392 9.66 15.52 7.98
N GLY A 393 9.41 16.10 6.82
CA GLY A 393 8.43 17.17 6.66
C GLY A 393 7.81 17.17 5.28
N SER A 394 6.52 17.47 5.22
CA SER A 394 5.84 17.69 3.95
C SER A 394 4.84 18.83 4.01
N TYR A 395 4.65 19.45 2.86
CA TYR A 395 3.64 20.47 2.62
C TYR A 395 2.86 20.08 1.37
N SER A 396 1.53 20.10 1.46
CA SER A 396 0.63 19.96 0.32
C SER A 396 -0.24 21.19 0.20
N HIS A 397 -0.29 21.75 -1.01
CA HIS A 397 -1.34 22.67 -1.42
C HIS A 397 -2.39 21.89 -2.21
N VAL A 398 -3.64 21.94 -1.76
CA VAL A 398 -4.77 21.20 -2.34
C VAL A 398 -5.77 22.19 -2.92
N GLN A 399 -6.17 21.98 -4.17
CA GLN A 399 -7.29 22.69 -4.80
C GLN A 399 -8.52 21.80 -4.82
N ASN A 400 -9.69 22.43 -4.70
CA ASN A 400 -10.99 21.80 -4.53
C ASN A 400 -11.06 20.89 -3.29
N TYR A 401 -10.47 21.33 -2.17
CA TYR A 401 -10.34 20.52 -0.96
C TYR A 401 -11.69 19.93 -0.50
N SER A 402 -11.67 18.66 -0.08
CA SER A 402 -12.81 17.80 0.21
C SER A 402 -13.79 17.67 -0.98
N HIS A 403 -13.27 17.71 -2.21
CA HIS A 403 -14.05 17.74 -3.46
C HIS A 403 -15.03 18.92 -3.57
N ILE A 404 -14.76 20.03 -2.86
CA ILE A 404 -15.60 21.23 -2.91
C ILE A 404 -14.99 22.24 -3.89
N ALA A 405 -15.68 22.48 -5.01
CA ALA A 405 -15.19 23.34 -6.07
C ALA A 405 -14.79 24.74 -5.57
N GLY A 406 -13.54 25.14 -5.83
CA GLY A 406 -12.99 26.44 -5.46
C GLY A 406 -12.43 26.54 -4.03
N GLU A 407 -12.66 25.54 -3.18
CA GLU A 407 -12.04 25.47 -1.84
C GLU A 407 -10.54 25.17 -1.96
N THR A 408 -9.76 25.68 -1.01
CA THR A 408 -8.31 25.43 -0.97
C THR A 408 -7.88 24.90 0.39
N GLY A 409 -7.08 23.85 0.37
CA GLY A 409 -6.51 23.21 1.54
C GLY A 409 -5.00 23.40 1.60
N ASN A 410 -4.46 23.50 2.82
CA ASN A 410 -3.01 23.47 3.03
C ASN A 410 -2.72 22.45 4.14
N LEU A 411 -2.01 21.39 3.79
CA LEU A 411 -1.68 20.30 4.71
C LEU A 411 -0.19 20.36 5.04
N TYR A 412 0.15 20.26 6.31
CA TYR A 412 1.54 20.30 6.78
C TYR A 412 1.79 19.14 7.73
N THR A 413 2.93 18.49 7.57
CA THR A 413 3.46 17.58 8.58
C THR A 413 4.93 17.89 8.79
N ALA A 414 5.37 17.88 10.04
CA ALA A 414 6.77 17.98 10.41
C ALA A 414 7.03 17.07 11.60
N LEU A 415 8.11 16.32 11.55
CA LEU A 415 8.51 15.41 12.61
C LEU A 415 10.03 15.40 12.75
N ILE A 416 10.49 15.27 13.99
CA ILE A 416 11.88 15.02 14.36
C ILE A 416 11.87 13.90 15.42
N GLY A 417 12.70 12.88 15.23
CA GLY A 417 12.81 11.71 16.11
C GLY A 417 14.26 11.28 16.32
N LEU A 418 14.46 10.42 17.33
CA LEU A 418 15.75 9.79 17.64
C LEU A 418 15.64 8.28 17.44
N GLN A 419 16.53 7.72 16.64
CA GLN A 419 16.65 6.28 16.42
C GLN A 419 17.88 5.76 17.17
N TYR A 420 17.72 4.65 17.88
CA TYR A 420 18.82 3.95 18.56
C TYR A 420 18.95 2.51 18.04
N ARG A 421 20.19 2.11 17.72
CA ARG A 421 20.56 0.78 17.23
C ARG A 421 21.50 0.11 18.23
N PHE A 422 21.06 -1.00 18.82
CA PHE A 422 21.86 -1.83 19.73
C PHE A 422 23.01 -2.55 19.00
#